data_AF-A0A1F4QHG5-F1
#
_entry.id   AF-A0A1F4QHG5-F1
#
_cell.length_a   1.000
_cell.length_b   1.000
_cell.length_c   1.000
_cell.angle_alpha   90.00
_cell.angle_beta   90.00
_cell.angle_gamma   90.00
#
_symmetry.space_group_name_H-M   'P 1'
#
loop_
_entity.id
_entity.type
_entity.pdbx_description
1 polymer ?
#
loop_
_entity_poly.entity_id
_entity_poly.type
_entity_poly.pdbx_seq_one_letter_code
_entity_poly.pdbx_strand_id
1 'polypeptide(L)' 'MIPLDRTTVMEEVALLVAEHRDRCLWFLAPNFQPTDDQSAMRALRYIERYGGKAAFERARTLRTWLQQHSSADSVV' A
#
# COMPACT_ATOMS: atom_id res chain seq x y z
N MET A 1 17.00 0.85 -8.06
CA MET A 1 16.81 -0.50 -7.51
C MET A 1 16.55 -0.31 -6.03
N ILE A 2 15.29 -0.40 -5.58
CA ILE A 2 14.93 -0.20 -4.17
C ILE A 2 15.32 -1.49 -3.43
N PRO A 3 16.07 -1.45 -2.32
CA PRO A 3 16.31 -2.62 -1.50
C PRO A 3 15.00 -2.99 -0.79
N LEU A 4 14.48 -4.18 -1.09
CA LEU A 4 13.12 -4.61 -0.78
C LEU A 4 13.08 -5.40 0.53
N ASP A 5 13.35 -4.73 1.65
CA ASP A 5 12.99 -5.25 2.98
C ASP A 5 11.52 -4.91 3.28
N ARG A 6 10.82 -5.81 3.98
CA ARG A 6 9.39 -5.65 4.30
C ARG A 6 9.10 -4.33 5.04
N THR A 7 10.00 -3.92 5.94
CA THR A 7 9.89 -2.64 6.66
C THR A 7 9.89 -1.45 5.71
N THR A 8 10.87 -1.40 4.78
CA THR A 8 10.99 -0.33 3.78
C THR A 8 9.75 -0.25 2.89
N VAL A 9 9.20 -1.40 2.49
CA VAL A 9 7.97 -1.43 1.68
C VAL A 9 6.78 -0.91 2.47
N MET A 10 6.63 -1.28 3.74
CA MET A 10 5.55 -0.80 4.60
C MET A 10 5.66 0.71 4.89
N GLU A 11 6.88 1.24 5.03
CA GLU A 11 7.13 2.68 5.15
C GLU A 11 6.74 3.44 3.88
N GLU A 12 7.13 2.93 2.71
CA GLU A 12 6.73 3.50 1.41
C GLU A 12 5.21 3.48 1.21
N VAL A 13 4.54 2.40 1.63
CA VAL A 13 3.07 2.35 1.63
C VAL A 13 2.48 3.39 2.57
N ALA A 14 3.03 3.53 3.78
CA ALA A 14 2.55 4.51 4.75
C ALA A 14 2.70 5.95 4.22
N LEU A 15 3.83 6.26 3.55
CA LEU A 15 4.06 7.55 2.91
C LEU A 15 3.05 7.80 1.77
N LEU A 16 2.84 6.81 0.90
CA LEU A 16 1.88 6.93 -0.21
C LEU A 16 0.45 7.10 0.29
N VAL A 17 0.10 6.39 1.37
CA VAL A 17 -1.20 6.52 2.06
C VAL A 17 -1.37 7.90 2.68
N ALA A 18 -0.32 8.44 3.32
CA ALA A 18 -0.36 9.78 3.89
C ALA A 18 -0.51 10.86 2.80
N GLU A 19 0.23 10.75 1.70
CA GLU A 19 0.18 11.70 0.57
C GLU A 19 -1.18 11.70 -0.13
N HIS A 20 -1.80 10.52 -0.28
CA HIS A 20 -3.10 10.37 -0.92
C HIS A 20 -4.27 10.29 0.07
N ARG A 21 -4.03 10.58 1.36
CA ARG A 21 -5.04 10.45 2.42
C ARG A 21 -6.26 11.31 2.15
N ASP A 22 -6.04 12.62 2.00
CA ASP A 22 -7.09 13.61 1.83
C ASP A 22 -7.85 13.48 0.52
N ARG A 23 -7.22 12.91 -0.53
CA ARG A 23 -7.81 12.81 -1.86
C ARG A 23 -8.49 11.47 -2.12
N CYS A 24 -7.80 10.38 -1.81
CA CYS A 24 -8.21 9.03 -2.21
C CYS A 24 -8.75 8.20 -1.04
N LEU A 25 -8.48 8.59 0.20
CA LEU A 25 -8.79 7.83 1.41
C LEU A 25 -9.61 8.65 2.42
N TRP A 26 -10.28 9.71 1.97
CA TRP A 26 -11.08 10.60 2.82
C TRP A 26 -12.20 9.88 3.58
N PHE A 27 -12.63 8.70 3.10
CA PHE A 27 -13.64 7.84 3.74
C PHE A 27 -13.06 6.84 4.76
N LEU A 28 -11.72 6.70 4.82
CA LEU A 28 -11.05 5.90 5.85
C LEU A 28 -10.88 6.73 7.13
N ALA A 29 -10.61 6.03 8.24
CA ALA A 29 -10.42 6.70 9.52
C ALA A 29 -9.30 7.77 9.44
N PRO A 30 -9.48 8.93 10.11
CA PRO A 30 -8.51 10.01 10.13
C PRO A 30 -7.19 9.65 10.84
N ASN A 31 -7.11 8.47 11.47
CA ASN A 31 -5.89 7.87 12.02
C ASN A 31 -5.57 6.49 11.41
N PHE A 32 -6.18 6.14 10.27
CA PHE A 32 -5.85 4.90 9.56
C PHE A 32 -4.38 4.89 9.16
N GLN A 33 -3.66 3.85 9.61
CA GLN A 33 -2.30 3.53 9.20
C GLN A 33 -2.23 2.01 8.94
N PRO A 34 -1.68 1.57 7.80
CA PRO A 34 -1.56 0.16 7.51
C PRO A 34 -0.50 -0.47 8.43
N THR A 35 -0.94 -1.35 9.34
CA THR A 35 -0.08 -2.10 10.26
C THR A 35 0.20 -3.53 9.78
N ASP A 36 -0.52 -3.99 8.76
CA ASP A 36 -0.45 -5.35 8.23
C ASP A 36 -0.57 -5.36 6.70
N ASP A 37 -0.08 -6.41 6.05
CA ASP A 37 -0.04 -6.53 4.59
C ASP A 37 -1.45 -6.46 3.98
N GLN A 38 -2.46 -7.02 4.66
CA GLN A 38 -3.86 -6.92 4.25
C GLN A 38 -4.38 -5.48 4.22
N SER A 39 -4.05 -4.71 5.25
CA SER A 39 -4.44 -3.31 5.40
C SER A 39 -3.71 -2.43 4.39
N ALA A 40 -2.41 -2.68 4.17
CA ALA A 40 -1.59 -2.06 3.14
C ALA A 40 -2.20 -2.31 1.75
N MET A 41 -2.47 -3.58 1.39
CA MET A 41 -3.07 -3.94 0.11
C MET A 41 -4.46 -3.31 -0.10
N ARG A 42 -5.29 -3.18 0.94
CA ARG A 42 -6.57 -2.46 0.84
C ARG A 42 -6.35 -0.98 0.53
N ALA A 43 -5.45 -0.32 1.24
CA ALA A 43 -5.16 1.10 1.04
C ALA A 43 -4.63 1.36 -0.38
N LEU A 44 -3.70 0.54 -0.85
CA LEU A 44 -3.16 0.60 -2.20
C LEU A 44 -4.24 0.41 -3.27
N ARG A 45 -5.19 -0.51 -3.08
CA ARG A 45 -6.34 -0.67 -4.01
C ARG A 45 -7.21 0.58 -4.11
N TYR A 46 -7.40 1.30 -3.00
CA TYR A 46 -8.14 2.56 -3.03
C TYR A 46 -7.36 3.66 -3.74
N ILE A 47 -6.04 3.72 -3.54
CA ILE A 47 -5.16 4.64 -4.27
C ILE A 47 -5.13 4.30 -5.76
N GLU A 48 -5.14 3.02 -6.15
CA GLU A 48 -5.27 2.61 -7.55
C GLU A 48 -6.61 3.02 -8.17
N ARG A 49 -7.69 2.99 -7.38
CA ARG A 49 -9.05 3.28 -7.87
C ARG A 49 -9.37 4.77 -7.97
N TYR A 50 -8.87 5.55 -7.01
CA TYR A 50 -9.18 6.97 -6.88
C TYR A 50 -7.99 7.90 -7.19
N GLY A 51 -6.78 7.35 -7.28
CA GLY A 51 -5.57 8.09 -7.58
C GLY A 51 -5.37 8.32 -9.08
N GLY A 52 -4.40 9.20 -9.39
CA GLY A 52 -3.96 9.43 -10.77
C GLY A 52 -3.04 8.32 -11.28
N LYS A 53 -2.66 8.40 -12.56
CA LYS A 53 -1.79 7.41 -13.23
C LYS A 53 -0.48 7.14 -12.48
N ALA A 54 0.19 8.18 -11.99
CA ALA A 54 1.44 8.04 -11.24
C ALA A 54 1.24 7.33 -9.88
N ALA A 55 0.13 7.60 -9.20
CA ALA A 55 -0.23 6.93 -7.94
C ALA A 55 -0.60 5.46 -8.19
N PHE A 56 -1.29 5.18 -9.30
CA PHE A 56 -1.61 3.82 -9.73
C PHE A 56 -0.36 3.00 -10.00
N GLU A 57 0.62 3.53 -10.75
CA GLU A 57 1.87 2.82 -11.05
C GLU A 57 2.64 2.48 -9.77
N ARG A 58 2.81 3.45 -8.87
CA ARG A 58 3.47 3.23 -7.56
C ARG A 58 2.72 2.24 -6.69
N ALA A 59 1.40 2.42 -6.54
CA ALA A 59 0.58 1.55 -5.70
C ALA A 59 0.56 0.11 -6.21
N ARG A 60 0.50 -0.08 -7.53
CA ARG A 60 0.54 -1.40 -8.15
C ARG A 60 1.87 -2.10 -7.91
N THR A 61 3.00 -1.40 -8.05
CA THR A 61 4.32 -1.96 -7.75
C THR A 61 4.42 -2.45 -6.31
N LEU A 62 4.02 -1.61 -5.34
CA LEU A 62 4.04 -1.96 -3.92
C LEU A 62 3.08 -3.13 -3.63
N ARG A 63 1.89 -3.14 -4.25
CA ARG A 63 0.90 -4.21 -4.06
C ARG A 63 1.39 -5.54 -4.61
N THR A 64 1.99 -5.56 -5.80
CA THR A 64 2.54 -6.78 -6.40
C THR A 64 3.65 -7.35 -5.53
N TRP A 65 4.52 -6.50 -4.98
CA TRP A 65 5.54 -6.94 -4.04
C TRP A 65 4.94 -7.56 -2.77
N LEU A 66 3.97 -6.86 -2.15
CA LEU A 66 3.28 -7.36 -0.95
C LEU A 66 2.56 -8.69 -1.22
N GLN A 67 1.94 -8.87 -2.39
CA GLN A 67 1.30 -10.13 -2.75
C GLN A 67 2.31 -11.28 -2.86
N GLN A 68 3.48 -11.03 -3.45
CA GLN A 68 4.53 -12.05 -3.60
C GLN A 68 5.13 -12.46 -2.26
N HIS A 69 5.26 -11.53 -1.31
CA HIS A 69 5.86 -11.79 0.01
C HIS A 69 4.84 -12.22 1.08
N SER A 70 3.56 -11.85 0.95
CA SER A 70 2.49 -12.26 1.89
C SER A 70 2.09 -13.73 1.68
N SER A 71 2.17 -14.26 0.45
CA SER A 71 1.91 -15.69 0.20
C SER A 71 3.00 -16.64 0.70
N ALA A 72 4.20 -16.13 1.04
CA ALA A 72 5.24 -16.96 1.66
C ALA A 72 4.87 -17.42 3.08
N ASP A 73 3.87 -16.80 3.71
CA ASP A 73 3.34 -17.16 5.04
C ASP A 73 2.04 -18.00 4.96
N SER A 74 1.49 -18.21 3.75
CA SER A 74 0.30 -19.04 3.53
C SER A 74 0.68 -20.41 2.97
N VAL A 75 1.31 -21.23 3.81
CA VAL A 75 1.30 -22.70 3.65
C VAL A 75 0.43 -23.26 4.78
N VAL A 76 -0.83 -23.57 4.46
CA VAL A 76 -1.72 -24.45 5.22
C VAL A 76 -2.44 -25.39 4.27
#